data_AF-A0A365XR63-F1
#
_entry.id   AF-A0A365XR63-F1
#
_cell.length_a   1.000
_cell.length_b   1.000
_cell.length_c   1.000
_cell.angle_alpha   90.00
_cell.angle_beta   90.00
_cell.angle_gamma   90.00
#
_symmetry.space_group_name_H-M   'P 1'
#
loop_
_entity.id
_entity.type
_entity.pdbx_description
1 polymer ?
#
loop_
_entity_poly.entity_id
_entity_poly.type
_entity_poly.pdbx_seq_one_letter_code
_entity_poly.pdbx_strand_id
1 'polypeptide(L)'
;MNNQEEIRGKNLQDQQICRGWLSILEALRKENTALLDRLTDSLRFVNSRAFLDQAEAFQEKMISKNESLKLLRHEVMEQLDWLDIVPQPREEAPHDWPVLTHDMRKMQEEFEKMKTAFNNLLRNWQIE
;
A
#
# COMPACT_ATOMS: atom_id res chain seq x y z
N MET A 1 36.06 12.79 -6.80
CA MET A 1 35.04 11.83 -7.25
C MET A 1 34.12 12.55 -8.22
N ASN A 2 33.74 11.88 -9.31
CA ASN A 2 33.12 12.51 -10.46
C ASN A 2 31.60 12.62 -10.24
N ASN A 3 31.00 13.80 -10.41
CA ASN A 3 29.58 14.07 -10.13
C ASN A 3 28.61 13.09 -10.84
N GLN A 4 29.04 12.55 -11.99
CA GLN A 4 28.27 11.54 -12.74
C GLN A 4 28.24 10.16 -12.08
N GLU A 5 29.27 9.78 -11.34
CA GLU A 5 29.31 8.49 -10.62
C GLU A 5 28.39 8.53 -9.39
N GLU A 6 28.32 9.66 -8.70
CA GLU A 6 27.43 9.87 -7.55
C GLU A 6 25.95 9.87 -7.97
N ILE A 7 25.60 10.56 -9.06
CA ILE A 7 24.23 10.55 -9.63
C ILE A 7 23.82 9.14 -10.05
N ARG A 8 24.71 8.42 -10.73
CA ARG A 8 24.46 7.04 -11.15
C ARG A 8 24.26 6.10 -9.95
N GLY A 9 25.07 6.25 -8.90
CA GLY A 9 24.95 5.48 -7.67
C GLY A 9 23.61 5.73 -6.96
N LYS A 10 23.20 6.99 -6.86
CA LYS A 10 21.91 7.36 -6.26
C LYS A 10 20.72 6.79 -7.04
N ASN A 11 20.71 6.91 -8.38
CA ASN A 11 19.62 6.39 -9.20
C ASN A 11 19.47 4.86 -9.06
N LEU A 12 20.58 4.12 -8.97
CA LEU A 12 20.55 2.68 -8.73
C LEU A 12 19.94 2.35 -7.36
N GLN A 13 20.23 3.15 -6.32
CA GLN A 13 19.62 2.99 -5.00
C GLN A 13 18.11 3.27 -5.05
N ASP A 14 17.69 4.37 -5.69
CA ASP A 14 16.30 4.76 -5.79
C ASP A 14 15.48 3.72 -6.60
N GLN A 15 16.06 3.12 -7.65
CA GLN A 15 15.46 2.00 -8.39
C GLN A 15 15.22 0.78 -7.48
N GLN A 16 16.20 0.41 -6.64
CA GLN A 16 16.05 -0.70 -5.71
C GLN A 16 14.96 -0.43 -4.68
N ILE A 17 14.86 0.81 -4.19
CA ILE A 17 13.81 1.24 -3.26
C ILE A 17 12.43 1.12 -3.92
N CYS A 18 12.25 1.66 -5.14
CA CYS A 18 10.99 1.53 -5.87
C CYS A 18 10.57 0.08 -6.07
N ARG A 19 11.51 -0.81 -6.46
CA ARG A 19 11.22 -2.26 -6.60
C ARG A 19 10.79 -2.89 -5.27
N GLY A 20 11.44 -2.51 -4.17
CA GLY A 20 11.05 -2.93 -2.82
C GLY A 20 9.63 -2.46 -2.47
N TRP A 21 9.31 -1.19 -2.74
CA TRP A 21 7.98 -0.64 -2.52
C TRP A 21 6.90 -1.34 -3.35
N LEU A 22 7.16 -1.66 -4.62
CA LEU A 22 6.21 -2.42 -5.45
C LEU A 22 5.91 -3.79 -4.84
N SER A 23 6.93 -4.47 -4.29
CA SER A 23 6.73 -5.74 -3.59
C SER A 23 5.89 -5.58 -2.33
N ILE A 24 6.12 -4.51 -1.56
CA ILE A 24 5.35 -4.21 -0.35
C ILE A 24 3.89 -3.91 -0.69
N LEU A 25 3.63 -3.04 -1.67
CA LEU A 25 2.28 -2.67 -2.10
C LEU A 25 1.49 -3.88 -2.59
N GLU A 26 2.13 -4.80 -3.31
CA GLU A 26 1.50 -6.05 -3.74
C GLU A 26 1.17 -6.98 -2.57
N ALA A 27 2.04 -7.05 -1.56
CA ALA A 27 1.77 -7.81 -0.34
C ALA A 27 0.57 -7.22 0.43
N LEU A 28 0.53 -5.90 0.63
CA LEU A 28 -0.58 -5.20 1.29
C LEU A 28 -1.90 -5.41 0.52
N ARG A 29 -1.88 -5.38 -0.81
CA ARG A 29 -3.07 -5.63 -1.66
C ARG A 29 -3.62 -7.04 -1.47
N LYS A 30 -2.75 -8.04 -1.44
CA LYS A 30 -3.14 -9.44 -1.20
C LYS A 30 -3.71 -9.60 0.21
N GLU A 31 -3.07 -8.99 1.19
CA GLU A 31 -3.53 -9.03 2.57
C GLU A 31 -4.89 -8.34 2.73
N ASN A 32 -5.11 -7.17 2.11
CA ASN A 32 -6.40 -6.49 2.14
C ASN A 32 -7.53 -7.35 1.54
N THR A 33 -7.22 -8.09 0.48
CA THR A 33 -8.15 -9.04 -0.15
C THR A 33 -8.50 -10.16 0.83
N ALA A 34 -7.49 -10.74 1.50
CA ALA A 34 -7.71 -11.76 2.52
C ALA A 34 -8.54 -11.25 3.72
N LEU A 35 -8.40 -9.98 4.10
CA LEU A 35 -9.24 -9.37 5.15
C LEU A 35 -10.71 -9.25 4.71
N LEU A 36 -10.96 -8.86 3.45
CA LEU A 36 -12.31 -8.81 2.88
C LEU A 36 -12.96 -10.21 2.80
N ASP A 37 -12.19 -11.22 2.42
CA ASP A 37 -12.65 -12.60 2.38
C ASP A 37 -13.04 -13.07 3.80
N ARG A 38 -12.20 -12.81 4.80
CA ARG A 38 -12.49 -13.11 6.22
C ARG A 38 -13.73 -12.38 6.72
N LEU A 39 -13.94 -11.12 6.32
CA LEU A 39 -15.13 -10.37 6.68
C LEU A 39 -16.38 -11.03 6.06
N THR A 40 -16.29 -11.41 4.79
CA THR A 40 -17.38 -12.09 4.07
C THR A 40 -17.75 -13.42 4.71
N ASP A 41 -16.76 -14.20 5.14
CA ASP A 41 -16.99 -15.46 5.84
C ASP A 41 -17.61 -15.23 7.23
N SER A 42 -17.16 -14.20 7.95
CA SER A 42 -17.70 -13.83 9.26
C SER A 42 -19.19 -13.49 9.22
N LEU A 43 -19.64 -12.82 8.15
CA LEU A 43 -21.05 -12.47 7.93
C LEU A 43 -21.98 -13.69 7.79
N ARG A 44 -21.43 -14.88 7.52
CA ARG A 44 -22.22 -16.12 7.47
C ARG A 44 -22.63 -16.62 8.86
N PHE A 45 -21.87 -16.24 9.89
CA PHE A 45 -22.03 -16.76 11.26
C PHE A 45 -22.62 -15.71 12.21
N VAL A 46 -22.33 -14.42 11.98
CA VAL A 46 -22.77 -13.33 12.84
C VAL A 46 -23.58 -12.32 12.04
N ASN A 47 -24.85 -12.17 12.38
CA ASN A 47 -25.81 -11.27 11.72
C ASN A 47 -26.44 -10.26 12.69
N SER A 48 -25.80 -10.03 13.84
CA SER A 48 -26.27 -9.01 14.76
C SER A 48 -26.13 -7.64 14.12
N ARG A 49 -27.11 -6.74 14.35
CA ARG A 49 -27.07 -5.38 13.78
C ARG A 49 -25.77 -4.64 14.11
N ALA A 50 -25.32 -4.73 15.36
CA ALA A 50 -24.10 -4.07 15.81
C ALA A 50 -22.84 -4.62 15.12
N PHE A 51 -22.82 -5.90 14.74
CA PHE A 51 -21.75 -6.46 13.93
C PHE A 51 -21.83 -5.97 12.49
N LEU A 52 -23.02 -6.00 11.89
CA LEU A 52 -23.25 -5.56 10.50
C LEU A 52 -22.81 -4.10 10.28
N ASP A 53 -23.17 -3.20 11.20
CA ASP A 53 -22.78 -1.79 11.13
C ASP A 53 -21.25 -1.62 11.16
N GLN A 54 -20.54 -2.43 11.97
CA GLN A 54 -19.08 -2.42 12.03
C GLN A 54 -18.45 -3.07 10.80
N ALA A 55 -19.03 -4.16 10.31
CA ALA A 55 -18.60 -4.86 9.10
C ALA A 55 -18.66 -3.96 7.88
N GLU A 56 -19.76 -3.22 7.69
CA GLU A 56 -19.92 -2.25 6.62
C GLU A 56 -18.83 -1.18 6.67
N ALA A 57 -18.59 -0.60 7.86
CA ALA A 57 -17.53 0.40 8.03
C ALA A 57 -16.12 -0.14 7.72
N PHE A 58 -15.84 -1.43 7.99
CA PHE A 58 -14.58 -2.04 7.59
C PHE A 58 -14.51 -2.35 6.10
N GLN A 59 -15.62 -2.80 5.50
CA GLN A 59 -15.70 -3.05 4.06
C GLN A 59 -15.41 -1.77 3.26
N GLU A 60 -16.04 -0.65 3.61
CA GLU A 60 -15.78 0.65 2.98
C GLU A 60 -14.31 1.06 3.11
N LYS A 61 -13.74 0.92 4.32
CA LYS A 61 -12.32 1.23 4.56
C LYS A 61 -11.38 0.39 3.71
N MET A 62 -11.65 -0.91 3.60
CA MET A 62 -10.82 -1.85 2.81
C MET A 62 -10.97 -1.58 1.31
N ILE A 63 -12.16 -1.26 0.81
CA ILE A 63 -12.38 -0.85 -0.59
C ILE A 63 -11.59 0.43 -0.90
N SER A 64 -11.73 1.45 -0.07
CA SER A 64 -10.95 2.69 -0.18
C SER A 64 -9.44 2.42 -0.15
N LYS A 65 -8.98 1.52 0.72
CA LYS A 65 -7.56 1.15 0.81
C LYS A 65 -7.05 0.46 -0.46
N ASN A 66 -7.87 -0.39 -1.09
CA ASN A 66 -7.52 -1.00 -2.37
C ASN A 66 -7.32 0.05 -3.48
N GLU A 67 -8.14 1.11 -3.51
CA GLU A 67 -7.97 2.20 -4.47
C GLU A 67 -6.69 2.97 -4.21
N SER A 68 -6.43 3.36 -2.96
CA SER A 68 -5.19 4.06 -2.60
C SER A 68 -3.94 3.23 -2.89
N LEU A 69 -3.96 1.92 -2.63
CA LEU A 69 -2.86 1.01 -2.97
C LEU A 69 -2.61 0.94 -4.49
N LYS A 70 -3.67 0.95 -5.30
CA LYS A 70 -3.55 0.95 -6.77
C LYS A 70 -2.91 2.24 -7.28
N LEU A 71 -3.34 3.39 -6.75
CA LEU A 71 -2.80 4.70 -7.12
C LEU A 71 -1.32 4.80 -6.74
N LEU A 72 -0.97 4.51 -5.49
CA LEU A 72 0.42 4.58 -5.03
C LEU A 72 1.33 3.59 -5.79
N ARG A 73 0.82 2.41 -6.15
CA ARG A 73 1.55 1.46 -7.01
C ARG A 73 1.80 2.06 -8.39
N HIS A 74 0.84 2.77 -8.95
CA HIS A 74 1.01 3.43 -10.25
C HIS A 74 2.08 4.51 -10.18
N GLU A 75 2.05 5.36 -9.15
CA GLU A 75 3.04 6.43 -8.94
C GLU A 75 4.45 5.86 -8.77
N VAL A 76 4.62 4.80 -7.96
CA VAL A 76 5.91 4.12 -7.81
C VAL A 76 6.38 3.47 -9.11
N MET A 77 5.48 2.93 -9.94
CA MET A 77 5.83 2.39 -11.26
C MET A 77 6.30 3.49 -12.22
N GLU A 78 5.60 4.62 -12.29
CA GLU A 78 6.02 5.76 -13.12
C GLU A 78 7.39 6.29 -12.70
N GLN A 79 7.63 6.38 -11.39
CA GLN A 79 8.92 6.79 -10.85
C GLN A 79 10.04 5.78 -11.22
N LEU A 80 9.75 4.48 -11.15
CA LEU A 80 10.70 3.44 -11.54
C LEU A 80 11.01 3.49 -13.04
N ASP A 81 9.97 3.63 -13.87
CA ASP A 81 10.11 3.72 -15.32
C ASP A 81 10.96 4.95 -15.69
N TRP A 82 10.74 6.10 -15.04
CA TRP A 82 11.58 7.29 -15.22
C TRP A 82 13.03 7.06 -14.80
N LEU A 83 13.27 6.37 -13.67
CA LEU A 83 14.60 6.02 -13.20
C LEU A 83 15.34 5.04 -14.12
N ASP A 84 14.62 4.16 -14.81
CA ASP A 84 15.18 3.14 -15.72
C ASP A 84 15.59 3.71 -17.10
N ILE A 85 15.21 4.96 -17.43
CA ILE A 85 15.60 5.62 -18.69
C ILE A 85 17.10 6.02 -18.66
N VAL A 86 17.84 5.59 -19.68
CA VAL A 86 19.27 5.91 -19.86
C VAL A 86 19.57 6.42 -21.28
N PRO A 87 20.20 7.60 -21.46
CA PRO A 87 20.57 8.56 -20.41
C PRO A 87 19.32 9.18 -19.78
N GLN A 88 19.44 9.63 -18.52
CA GLN A 88 18.30 10.18 -17.79
C GLN A 88 17.61 11.32 -18.57
N PRO A 89 16.27 11.40 -18.50
CA PRO A 89 15.53 12.48 -19.14
C PRO A 89 16.01 13.85 -18.65
N ARG A 90 15.89 14.86 -19.52
CA ARG A 90 16.02 16.27 -19.09
C ARG A 90 14.77 16.75 -18.35
N GLU A 91 13.68 16.00 -18.48
CA GLU A 91 12.41 16.23 -17.82
C GLU A 91 12.52 15.89 -16.33
N GLU A 92 11.81 16.66 -15.51
CA GLU A 92 11.74 16.43 -14.07
C GLU A 92 11.12 15.04 -13.77
N ALA A 93 11.46 14.49 -12.61
CA ALA A 93 10.85 13.25 -12.15
C ALA A 93 9.32 13.41 -12.05
N PRO A 94 8.54 12.37 -12.38
CA PRO A 94 7.08 12.46 -12.34
C PRO A 94 6.54 12.69 -10.92
N HIS A 95 7.30 12.28 -9.90
CA HIS A 95 6.91 12.35 -8.49
C HIS A 95 8.01 12.96 -7.63
N ASP A 96 7.61 13.76 -6.64
CA ASP A 96 8.54 14.29 -5.63
C ASP A 96 8.93 13.16 -4.65
N TRP A 97 10.24 12.86 -4.58
CA TRP A 97 10.76 11.71 -3.83
C TRP A 97 10.42 11.75 -2.33
N PRO A 98 10.62 12.87 -1.60
CA PRO A 98 10.10 13.07 -0.25
C PRO A 98 8.60 12.77 -0.09
N VAL A 99 7.76 13.17 -1.04
CA VAL A 99 6.31 12.94 -0.99
C VAL A 99 6.01 11.47 -1.17
N LEU A 100 6.58 10.83 -2.19
CA LEU A 100 6.39 9.40 -2.45
C LEU A 100 6.87 8.53 -1.28
N THR A 101 7.98 8.91 -0.64
CA THR A 101 8.49 8.25 0.56
C THR A 101 7.52 8.39 1.74
N HIS A 102 6.97 9.59 1.93
CA HIS A 102 5.99 9.85 2.97
C HIS A 102 4.72 9.00 2.76
N ASP A 103 4.21 8.97 1.54
CA ASP A 103 2.99 8.25 1.19
C ASP A 103 3.17 6.73 1.37
N MET A 104 4.32 6.18 0.97
CA MET A 104 4.67 4.78 1.23
C MET A 104 4.72 4.43 2.71
N ARG A 105 5.28 5.30 3.56
CA ARG A 105 5.30 5.09 5.02
C ARG A 105 3.90 5.16 5.60
N LYS A 106 3.15 6.21 5.24
CA LYS A 106 1.79 6.45 5.72
C LYS A 106 0.86 5.29 5.34
N MET A 107 0.94 4.80 4.11
CA MET A 107 0.16 3.65 3.64
C MET A 107 0.37 2.41 4.52
N GLN A 108 1.63 2.07 4.81
CA GLN A 108 1.95 0.92 5.67
C GLN A 108 1.41 1.09 7.09
N GLU A 109 1.59 2.28 7.69
CA GLU A 109 1.11 2.58 9.04
C GLU A 109 -0.42 2.53 9.13
N GLU A 110 -1.12 3.12 8.16
CA GLU A 110 -2.58 3.13 8.11
C GLU A 110 -3.15 1.74 7.88
N PHE A 111 -2.52 0.96 7.00
CA PHE A 111 -2.92 -0.43 6.75
C PHE A 111 -2.81 -1.27 8.01
N GLU A 112 -1.69 -1.17 8.75
CA GLU A 112 -1.49 -2.01 9.92
C GLU A 112 -2.41 -1.62 11.09
N LYS A 113 -2.74 -0.33 11.23
CA LYS A 113 -3.78 0.14 12.16
C LYS A 113 -5.14 -0.45 11.80
N MET A 114 -5.52 -0.41 10.52
CA MET A 114 -6.80 -0.97 10.04
C MET A 114 -6.87 -2.48 10.30
N LYS A 115 -5.83 -3.23 9.93
CA LYS A 115 -5.74 -4.68 10.15
C LYS A 115 -5.83 -5.04 11.63
N THR A 116 -5.12 -4.32 12.49
CA THR A 116 -5.18 -4.53 13.95
C THR A 116 -6.59 -4.30 14.48
N ALA A 117 -7.23 -3.21 14.07
CA ALA A 117 -8.60 -2.92 14.47
C ALA A 117 -9.60 -3.97 13.97
N PHE A 118 -9.43 -4.46 12.75
CA PHE A 118 -10.25 -5.52 12.18
C PHE A 118 -10.08 -6.86 12.93
N ASN A 119 -8.85 -7.26 13.23
CA ASN A 119 -8.60 -8.47 14.00
C ASN A 119 -9.21 -8.38 15.42
N ASN A 120 -9.16 -7.21 16.04
CA ASN A 120 -9.80 -6.98 17.34
C ASN A 120 -11.34 -7.08 17.24
N LEU A 121 -11.95 -6.59 16.16
CA LEU A 121 -13.37 -6.79 15.91
C LEU A 121 -13.68 -8.30 15.90
N LEU A 122 -13.02 -9.08 15.05
CA LEU A 122 -13.33 -10.51 14.90
C LEU A 122 -13.17 -11.28 16.22
N ARG A 123 -12.13 -10.97 17.01
CA ARG A 123 -11.93 -11.53 18.35
C ARG A 123 -13.06 -11.24 19.32
N ASN A 124 -13.55 -10.00 19.33
CA ASN A 124 -14.66 -9.60 20.21
C ASN A 124 -15.96 -10.36 19.89
N TRP A 125 -16.11 -10.83 18.65
CA TRP A 125 -17.27 -11.62 18.20
C TRP A 125 -17.00 -13.13 18.20
N GLN A 126 -15.86 -13.59 18.74
CA GLN A 126 -15.44 -15.00 18.80
C GLN A 126 -15.38 -15.69 17.43
N ILE A 127 -15.02 -14.93 16.39
CA ILE A 127 -14.81 -15.43 15.03
C ILE A 127 -13.29 -15.54 14.83
N GLU A 128 -12.68 -16.63 15.32
CA GLU A 128 -11.26 -16.98 15.07
C GLU A 128 -11.13 -18.19 14.15
#